data_AF-A0AAD9MUK7-F1
#
_entry.id   AF-A0AAD9MUK7-F1
#
_cell.length_a   1.000
_cell.length_b   1.000
_cell.length_c   1.000
_cell.angle_alpha   90.00
_cell.angle_beta   90.00
_cell.angle_gamma   90.00
#
_symmetry.space_group_name_H-M   'P 1'
#
loop_
_entity.id
_entity.type
_entity.pdbx_description
1 polymer ?
#
loop_
_entity_poly.entity_id
_entity_poly.type
_entity_poly.pdbx_seq_one_letter_code
_entity_poly.pdbx_strand_id
1 'polypeptide(L)' 'PVKKAKAKVAQQVTFSTYKNRHSAKIIVGVIPRGRCSYLSEACIYAASDCQIIQCSNVVTQVDRGD' A
#
# COMPACT_ATOMS: atom_id res chain seq x y z
N PRO A 1 11.10 9.91 6.59
CA PRO A 1 11.44 8.45 6.60
C PRO A 1 10.26 7.59 7.08
N VAL A 2 9.90 6.54 6.33
CA VAL A 2 8.84 5.57 6.71
C VAL A 2 9.27 4.86 7.99
N LYS A 3 8.46 4.96 9.05
CA LYS A 3 8.75 4.29 10.33
C LYS A 3 8.57 2.78 10.16
N LYS A 4 9.56 2.00 10.59
CA LYS A 4 9.45 0.53 10.62
C LYS A 4 8.31 0.11 11.55
N ALA A 5 7.59 -0.94 11.17
CA ALA A 5 6.59 -1.55 12.04
C ALA A 5 7.24 -2.03 13.36
N LYS A 6 6.58 -1.87 14.51
CA LYS A 6 7.14 -2.33 15.80
C LYS A 6 7.11 -3.87 15.93
N ALA A 7 6.09 -4.50 15.37
CA ALA A 7 5.93 -5.96 15.41
C ALA A 7 6.94 -6.64 14.46
N LYS A 8 7.70 -7.61 14.98
CA LYS A 8 8.71 -8.37 14.21
C LYS A 8 8.09 -9.09 13.01
N VAL A 9 6.88 -9.62 13.16
CA VAL A 9 6.14 -10.30 12.07
C VAL A 9 5.87 -9.33 10.92
N ALA A 10 5.36 -8.13 11.20
CA ALA A 10 5.10 -7.12 10.16
C ALA A 10 6.40 -6.61 9.49
N GLN A 11 7.52 -6.56 10.23
CA GLN A 11 8.82 -6.24 9.65
C GLN A 11 9.28 -7.31 8.66
N GLN A 12 9.10 -8.59 8.97
CA GLN A 12 9.50 -9.68 8.07
C GLN A 12 8.70 -9.64 6.76
N VAL A 13 7.39 -9.42 6.85
CA VAL A 13 6.48 -9.37 5.70
C VAL A 13 6.82 -8.20 4.75
N THR A 14 7.31 -7.09 5.29
CA THR A 14 7.67 -5.91 4.48
C THR A 14 9.12 -5.91 3.98
N PHE A 15 9.94 -6.89 4.38
CA PHE A 15 11.33 -6.94 3.94
C PHE A 15 11.42 -7.43 2.50
N SER A 16 11.95 -6.59 1.61
CA SER A 16 12.25 -6.98 0.24
C SER A 16 13.71 -7.41 0.17
N THR A 17 13.95 -8.69 -0.14
CA THR A 17 15.30 -9.22 -0.39
C THR A 17 15.98 -8.51 -1.56
N TYR A 18 15.23 -8.23 -2.62
CA TYR A 18 15.71 -7.48 -3.79
C TYR A 18 16.19 -6.07 -3.43
N LYS A 19 15.42 -5.31 -2.63
CA LYS A 19 15.79 -3.95 -2.23
C LYS A 19 16.67 -3.89 -0.98
N ASN A 20 16.93 -5.05 -0.35
CA ASN A 20 17.60 -5.22 0.93
C ASN A 20 17.12 -4.25 2.03
N ARG A 21 15.81 -3.95 2.04
CA ARG A 21 15.19 -3.01 2.98
C ARG A 21 13.70 -3.26 3.11
N HIS A 22 13.12 -2.80 4.23
CA HIS A 22 11.67 -2.80 4.40
C HIS A 22 11.02 -1.79 3.44
N SER A 23 9.96 -2.20 2.79
CA SER A 23 9.14 -1.37 1.94
C SER A 23 7.83 -1.01 2.63
N ALA A 24 7.27 0.12 2.21
CA ALA A 24 5.85 0.40 2.38
C ALA A 24 5.24 0.51 0.99
N LYS A 25 3.96 0.16 0.91
CA LYS A 25 3.19 0.27 -0.32
C LYS A 25 2.00 1.19 -0.07
N ILE A 26 1.66 1.98 -1.07
CA ILE A 26 0.53 2.90 -1.09
C ILE A 26 -0.21 2.71 -2.41
N ILE A 27 -1.52 2.92 -2.39
CA ILE A 27 -2.33 3.00 -3.60
C ILE A 27 -2.52 4.48 -3.94
N VAL A 28 -2.30 4.80 -5.21
CA VAL A 28 -2.47 6.15 -5.74
C VAL A 28 -3.44 6.07 -6.90
N GLY A 29 -4.56 6.78 -6.79
CA GLY A 29 -5.47 6.99 -7.92
C GLY A 29 -5.03 8.22 -8.70
N VAL A 30 -4.93 8.10 -10.03
CA VAL A 30 -4.48 9.17 -10.92
C VAL A 30 -5.55 9.42 -11.98
N ILE A 31 -6.02 10.66 -12.09
CA ILE A 31 -6.98 11.06 -13.12
C ILE A 31 -6.29 11.35 -14.45
N PRO A 32 -7.01 11.27 -15.59
CA PRO A 32 -6.51 11.78 -16.87
C PRO A 32 -5.97 13.20 -16.67
N ARG A 33 -4.80 13.50 -17.25
CA ARG A 33 -3.94 14.69 -17.00
C ARG A 33 -2.99 14.60 -15.80
N GLY A 34 -2.87 13.44 -15.15
CA GLY A 34 -1.75 13.13 -14.24
C GLY A 34 -1.87 13.71 -12.82
N ARG A 35 -3.06 14.17 -12.42
CA ARG A 35 -3.30 14.62 -11.03
C ARG A 35 -3.70 13.44 -10.15
N CYS A 36 -3.25 13.43 -8.90
CA CYS A 36 -3.67 12.43 -7.93
C CYS A 36 -5.09 12.74 -7.43
N SER A 37 -6.00 11.78 -7.55
CA SER A 37 -7.35 11.83 -6.99
C SER A 37 -7.48 11.09 -5.66
N TYR A 38 -6.59 10.12 -5.42
CA TYR A 38 -6.67 9.27 -4.24
C TYR A 38 -5.26 8.89 -3.75
N LEU A 39 -5.11 8.83 -2.43
CA LEU A 39 -3.91 8.34 -1.76
C LEU A 39 -4.33 7.51 -0.55
N SER A 40 -3.97 6.23 -0.54
CA SER A 40 -4.21 5.38 0.63
C SER A 40 -3.22 5.67 1.75
N GLU A 41 -3.56 5.23 2.96
CA GLU A 41 -2.56 5.10 4.01
C GLU A 41 -1.43 4.15 3.59
N ALA A 42 -0.23 4.39 4.12
CA ALA A 42 0.93 3.55 3.87
C ALA A 42 0.77 2.20 4.58
N CYS A 43 0.63 1.14 3.79
CA CYS A 43 0.55 -0.20 4.31
C CYS A 43 1.97 -0.71 4.62
N ILE A 44 2.24 -0.88 5.91
CA ILE A 44 3.54 -1.33 6.47
C ILE A 44 3.51 -2.76 7.01
N TYR A 45 2.47 -3.52 6.65
CA TYR A 45 2.27 -4.89 7.12
C TYR A 45 1.76 -5.84 6.02
N ALA A 46 1.49 -5.33 4.81
CA ALA A 46 1.06 -6.15 3.68
C ALA A 46 2.22 -6.40 2.71
N ALA A 47 2.42 -7.67 2.36
CA ALA A 47 3.37 -8.08 1.32
C ALA A 47 2.74 -8.05 -0.07
N SER A 48 1.45 -8.38 -0.16
CA SER A 48 0.74 -8.57 -1.43
C SER A 48 -0.08 -7.35 -1.82
N ASP A 49 -0.16 -7.10 -3.12
CA ASP A 49 -0.96 -6.01 -3.68
C ASP A 49 -2.45 -6.20 -3.38
N CYS A 50 -2.94 -7.44 -3.36
CA CYS A 50 -4.32 -7.76 -2.94
C CYS A 50 -4.59 -7.33 -1.50
N GLN A 51 -3.65 -7.58 -0.58
CA GLN A 51 -3.82 -7.19 0.82
C GLN A 51 -3.89 -5.67 0.97
N ILE A 52 -3.13 -4.92 0.16
CA ILE A 52 -3.12 -3.46 0.24
C ILE A 52 -4.43 -2.89 -0.29
N ILE A 53 -4.95 -3.45 -1.38
CA ILE A 53 -6.27 -3.09 -1.90
C ILE A 53 -7.33 -3.30 -0.82
N GLN A 54 -7.32 -4.47 -0.17
CA GLN A 54 -8.25 -4.78 0.94
C GLN A 54 -8.09 -3.84 2.14
N CYS A 55 -6.86 -3.50 2.52
CA CYS A 55 -6.60 -2.61 3.66
C CYS A 55 -6.83 -1.13 3.36
N SER A 56 -6.77 -0.72 2.10
CA SER A 56 -6.88 0.69 1.70
C SER A 56 -8.31 1.21 1.66
N ASN A 57 -9.34 0.37 1.83
CA ASN A 57 -10.75 0.73 1.60
C ASN A 57 -11.01 1.39 0.23
N VAL A 58 -10.15 1.18 -0.77
CA VAL A 58 -10.36 1.74 -2.12
C VAL A 58 -11.54 1.07 -2.81
N VAL A 59 -11.77 -0.22 -2.53
CA VAL A 59 -12.86 -1.02 -3.10
C VAL A 59 -14.24 -0.48 -2.69
N THR A 60 -14.34 0.17 -1.53
CA THR A 60 -15.60 0.78 -1.07
C THR A 60 -15.83 2.18 -1.64
N GLN A 61 -14.86 2.74 -2.36
CA GLN A 61 -14.91 4.06 -2.96
C GLN A 61 -15.16 4.02 -4.47
N VAL A 62 -15.33 2.83 -5.05
CA VAL A 62 -15.53 2.60 -6.48
C VAL A 62 -16.82 1.82 -6.69
N ASP A 63 -17.53 2.13 -7.78
CA ASP A 63 -18.71 1.39 -8.16
C ASP A 63 -18.33 0.16 -9.00
N ARG A 64 -19.20 -0.86 -9.02
CA ARG A 64 -18.96 -2.03 -9.87
C ARG A 64 -18.99 -1.63 -11.34
N GLY A 65 -17.85 -1.77 -12.02
CA GLY A 65 -17.70 -1.46 -13.44
C GLY A 65 -16.89 -0.19 -13.72
N ASP A 66 -16.49 0.54 -12.67
CA ASP A 66 -15.37 1.49 -12.74
C ASP A 66 -14.03 0.80 -13.02
#